data_AF-A0A932JHQ8-F1
#
_entry.id   AF-A0A932JHQ8-F1
#
_cell.length_a   1.000
_cell.length_b   1.000
_cell.length_c   1.000
_cell.angle_alpha   90.00
_cell.angle_beta   90.00
_cell.angle_gamma   90.00
#
_symmetry.space_group_name_H-M   'P 1'
#
loop_
_entity.id
_entity.type
_entity.pdbx_description
1 polymer ?
#
loop_
_entity_poly.entity_id
_entity_poly.type
_entity_poly.pdbx_seq_one_letter_code
_entity_poly.pdbx_strand_id
1 'polypeptide(L)' 'MINQQIGLTNIQLELLKLYGNNISDTQLFEIRKLLADYFAQKGTEAMDSIWENQNLTEEDMKRWINEHNRYEGSN' A
#
# COMPACT_ATOMS: atom_id res chain seq x y z
N MET A 1 18.98 26.34 6.49
CA MET A 1 17.76 25.53 6.75
C MET A 1 16.91 25.61 5.49
N ILE A 2 16.63 24.49 4.83
CA ILE A 2 15.86 24.49 3.57
C ILE A 2 14.38 24.54 3.94
N ASN A 3 13.71 25.61 3.56
CA ASN A 3 12.27 25.76 3.72
C ASN A 3 11.60 24.94 2.58
N GLN A 4 11.30 23.66 2.84
CA GLN A 4 10.46 22.90 1.92
C GLN A 4 9.03 23.41 2.07
N GLN A 5 8.56 24.19 1.09
CA GLN A 5 7.14 24.38 0.86
C GLN A 5 6.55 22.98 0.58
N ILE A 6 5.90 22.37 1.58
CA ILE A 6 5.19 21.10 1.42
C ILE A 6 3.95 21.39 0.58
N GLY A 7 4.12 21.47 -0.74
CA GLY A 7 3.04 21.53 -1.68
C GLY A 7 2.35 20.17 -1.77
N LEU A 8 1.04 20.18 -2.03
CA LEU A 8 0.32 18.96 -2.32
C LEU A 8 0.90 18.32 -3.58
N THR A 9 1.05 17.00 -3.55
CA THR A 9 1.41 16.20 -4.72
C THR A 9 0.32 16.30 -5.78
N ASN A 10 0.68 15.99 -7.04
CA ASN A 10 -0.26 16.03 -8.16
C ASN A 10 -1.52 15.20 -7.89
N ILE A 11 -1.38 14.01 -7.28
CA ILE A 11 -2.53 13.15 -6.96
C ILE A 11 -3.40 13.75 -5.85
N GLN A 12 -2.80 14.38 -4.84
CA GLN A 12 -3.55 15.07 -3.80
C GLN A 12 -4.34 16.26 -4.36
N LEU A 13 -3.76 17.02 -5.30
CA LEU A 13 -4.46 18.12 -5.98
C LEU A 13 -5.63 17.62 -6.84
N GLU A 14 -5.45 16.53 -7.59
CA GLU A 14 -6.53 15.96 -8.40
C GLU A 14 -7.67 15.40 -7.54
N LEU A 15 -7.35 14.72 -6.42
CA LEU A 15 -8.38 14.26 -5.47
C LEU A 15 -9.18 15.43 -4.89
N LEU A 16 -8.54 16.55 -4.55
CA LEU A 16 -9.24 17.74 -4.08
C LEU A 16 -10.17 18.35 -5.15
N LYS A 17 -9.72 18.43 -6.40
CA LYS A 17 -10.57 18.87 -7.52
C LYS A 17 -11.77 17.94 -7.71
N LEU A 18 -11.56 16.64 -7.58
CA LEU A 18 -12.62 15.64 -7.65
C LEU A 18 -13.65 15.87 -6.54
N TYR A 19 -13.21 15.96 -5.27
CA TYR A 19 -14.07 16.17 -4.11
C TYR A 19 -14.83 17.50 -4.13
N GLY A 20 -14.28 18.52 -4.80
CA GLY A 20 -14.93 19.82 -4.99
C GLY A 20 -16.25 19.78 -5.76
N ASN A 21 -16.57 18.66 -6.44
CA ASN A 21 -17.82 18.48 -7.20
C ASN A 21 -18.99 17.90 -6.38
N ASN A 22 -18.93 18.01 -5.04
CA ASN A 22 -19.99 17.55 -4.13
C ASN A 22 -20.32 16.06 -4.29
N ILE A 23 -19.26 15.24 -4.26
CA ILE A 23 -19.36 13.77 -4.37
C ILE A 23 -20.15 13.22 -3.17
N SER A 24 -21.06 12.28 -3.42
CA SER A 24 -21.76 11.56 -2.35
C SER A 24 -20.82 10.65 -1.55
N ASP A 25 -21.16 10.36 -0.30
CA ASP A 25 -20.37 9.45 0.55
C ASP A 25 -20.19 8.06 -0.08
N THR A 26 -21.20 7.57 -0.83
CA THR A 26 -21.15 6.31 -1.58
C THR A 26 -20.06 6.35 -2.65
N GLN A 27 -20.04 7.38 -3.48
CA GLN A 27 -19.02 7.53 -4.53
C GLN A 27 -17.62 7.73 -3.93
N LEU A 28 -17.51 8.47 -2.83
CA LEU A 28 -16.25 8.61 -2.10
C LEU A 28 -15.74 7.25 -1.60
N PHE A 29 -16.63 6.40 -1.08
CA PHE A 29 -16.30 5.05 -0.67
C PHE A 29 -15.85 4.18 -1.86
N GLU A 30 -16.54 4.24 -2.99
CA GLU A 30 -16.16 3.52 -4.22
C GLU A 30 -14.77 3.94 -4.72
N ILE A 31 -14.45 5.23 -4.70
CA ILE A 31 -13.12 5.73 -5.07
C ILE A 31 -12.04 5.21 -4.12
N ARG A 32 -12.30 5.21 -2.80
CA ARG A 32 -11.36 4.62 -1.83
C ARG A 32 -11.15 3.14 -2.06
N LYS A 33 -12.22 2.40 -2.37
CA LYS A 33 -12.14 0.98 -2.68
C LYS A 33 -11.33 0.73 -3.94
N LEU A 34 -11.56 1.48 -5.02
CA LEU A 34 -10.79 1.39 -6.26
C LEU A 34 -9.28 1.58 -6.01
N LEU A 35 -8.91 2.57 -5.20
CA LEU A 35 -7.51 2.81 -4.83
C LEU A 35 -6.94 1.67 -3.99
N ALA A 36 -7.70 1.17 -3.01
CA ALA A 36 -7.28 0.05 -2.17
C ALA A 36 -7.05 -1.22 -3.00
N ASP A 37 -7.97 -1.55 -3.91
CA ASP A 37 -7.88 -2.71 -4.80
C ASP A 37 -6.67 -2.59 -5.73
N TYR A 38 -6.40 -1.40 -6.29
CA TYR A 38 -5.22 -1.15 -7.12
C TYR A 38 -3.91 -1.38 -6.36
N PHE A 39 -3.77 -0.83 -5.15
CA PHE A 39 -2.55 -1.01 -4.36
C PHE A 39 -2.40 -2.42 -3.82
N ALA A 40 -3.50 -3.10 -3.47
CA ALA A 40 -3.47 -4.51 -3.11
C ALA A 40 -2.96 -5.36 -4.28
N GLN A 41 -3.48 -5.15 -5.49
CA GLN A 41 -3.02 -5.83 -6.69
C GLN A 41 -1.53 -5.55 -6.95
N LYS A 42 -1.08 -4.29 -6.84
CA LYS A 42 0.34 -3.95 -7.03
C LYS A 42 1.24 -4.58 -5.97
N GLY A 43 0.77 -4.67 -4.73
CA GLY A 43 1.48 -5.38 -3.66
C GLY A 43 1.63 -6.86 -3.97
N THR A 44 0.55 -7.51 -4.41
CA THR A 44 0.58 -8.93 -4.84
C THR A 44 1.53 -9.13 -6.01
N GLU A 45 1.42 -8.34 -7.08
CA GLU A 45 2.32 -8.42 -8.25
C GLU A 45 3.79 -8.23 -7.88
N ALA A 46 4.08 -7.29 -6.97
CA ALA A 46 5.44 -7.07 -6.48
C ALA A 46 5.94 -8.27 -5.66
N MET A 47 5.08 -8.87 -4.84
CA MET A 47 5.40 -10.05 -4.05
C MET A 47 5.66 -11.27 -4.93
N ASP A 48 4.80 -11.50 -5.93
CA ASP A 48 4.97 -12.56 -6.93
C ASP A 48 6.30 -12.38 -7.68
N SER A 49 6.61 -11.15 -8.09
CA SER A 49 7.88 -10.84 -8.77
C SER A 49 9.11 -11.10 -7.88
N ILE A 50 9.02 -10.77 -6.59
CA ILE A 50 10.09 -11.07 -5.62
C ILE A 50 10.24 -12.59 -5.45
N TRP A 51 9.11 -13.30 -5.37
CA TRP A 51 9.06 -14.74 -5.21
C TRP A 51 9.73 -15.47 -6.37
N GLU A 52 9.40 -15.08 -7.60
CA GLU A 52 10.00 -15.63 -8.82
C GLU A 52 11.48 -15.28 -8.96
N ASN A 53 11.86 -14.01 -8.73
CA ASN A 53 13.24 -13.55 -8.94
C ASN A 53 14.22 -14.06 -7.86
N GLN A 54 13.74 -14.34 -6.65
CA GLN A 54 14.58 -14.82 -5.54
C GLN A 54 14.49 -16.33 -5.33
N ASN A 55 13.80 -17.08 -6.21
CA ASN A 55 13.54 -18.53 -6.06
C ASN A 55 13.03 -18.90 -4.67
N LEU A 56 12.14 -18.06 -4.12
CA LEU A 56 11.64 -18.29 -2.77
C LEU A 56 10.83 -19.58 -2.73
N THR A 57 11.06 -20.35 -1.69
CA THR A 57 10.38 -21.64 -1.47
C THR A 57 9.31 -21.50 -0.39
N GLU A 58 8.44 -22.51 -0.30
CA GLU A 58 7.46 -22.60 0.79
C GLU A 58 8.13 -22.58 2.18
N GLU A 59 9.39 -23.05 2.28
CA GLU A 59 10.19 -22.95 3.51
C GLU A 59 10.60 -21.52 3.85
N ASP A 60 10.86 -20.66 2.86
CA ASP A 60 11.19 -19.24 3.08
C ASP A 60 9.98 -18.47 3.62
N MET A 61 8.77 -18.75 3.13
CA MET A 61 7.54 -18.20 3.71
C MET A 61 7.29 -18.72 5.13
N LYS A 62 7.48 -20.03 5.38
CA LYS A 62 7.40 -20.58 6.74
C LYS A 62 8.41 -19.91 7.67
N ARG A 63 9.61 -19.59 7.20
CA ARG A 63 10.61 -18.84 7.97
C ARG A 63 10.13 -17.42 8.29
N TRP A 64 9.64 -16.66 7.32
CA TRP A 64 9.16 -15.28 7.52
C TRP A 64 7.95 -15.16 8.45
N ILE A 65 6.99 -16.08 8.34
CA ILE A 65 5.81 -16.14 9.23
C ILE A 65 6.27 -16.41 10.67
N ASN A 66 7.27 -17.27 10.86
CA ASN A 66 7.80 -17.61 12.17
C ASN A 66 8.79 -16.58 12.72
N GLU A 67 9.42 -15.76 11.89
CA GLU A 67 10.30 -14.65 12.32
C GLU A 67 9.54 -13.58 13.12
N HIS A 68 8.27 -13.31 12.78
CA HIS A 68 7.43 -12.38 13.54
C HIS A 68 7.15 -12.89 14.97
N ASN A 69 7.13 -14.21 15.18
CA ASN A 69 6.94 -14.83 16.49
C ASN A 69 8.21 -14.84 17.36
N ARG A 70 9.37 -14.45 16.82
CA ARG A 70 10.65 -14.44 17.57
C ARG A 70 10.80 -13.20 18.47
N TYR A 71 10.06 -12.12 18.20
CA TYR A 71 10.12 -10.89 19.01
C TYR A 71 9.29 -10.97 20.31
N GLU A 72 8.40 -11.94 20.46
CA GLU A 72 7.63 -12.12 21.72
C GLU A 72 8.35 -13.01 22.75
N GLY A 73 9.53 -13.54 22.42
CA GLY A 73 10.26 -14.52 23.23
C GLY A 73 11.51 -14.01 23.95
N SER A 74 11.78 -12.71 23.98
CA SER A 74 12.91 -12.14 24.72
C SER A 74 12.43 -11.17 25.81
N ASN A 75 12.01 -11.72 26.95
CA ASN A 75 11.90 -11.00 28.22
C ASN A 75 12.35 -11.94 29.35
#